data_AF-A0AAW3K532-F1
#
_entry.id   AF-A0AAW3K532-F1
#
_cell.length_a   1.000
_cell.length_b   1.000
_cell.length_c   1.000
_cell.angle_alpha   90.00
_cell.angle_beta   90.00
_cell.angle_gamma   90.00
#
_symmetry.space_group_name_H-M   'P 1'
#
loop_
_entity.id
_entity.type
_entity.pdbx_description
1 polymer ?
#
loop_
_entity_poly.entity_id
_entity_poly.type
_entity_poly.pdbx_seq_one_letter_code
_entity_poly.pdbx_strand_id
1 'polypeptide(L)'
;MNKLTTITLLASSALLFTACASNPTQTLAIQKADNQYEVTGLGKDQITAKNNAITAANKTCGKKGAPVLVDEKTEYHGSLKGVVDEQTGKMITAAAGVLGSVMGKNYGIEKDTDYQTTLTFSCKAS
;
A
#
# COMPACT_ATOMS: atom_id res chain seq x y z
N MET A 1 35.47 -30.77 -49.94
CA MET A 1 34.07 -30.62 -50.37
C MET A 1 33.24 -31.52 -49.47
N ASN A 2 32.86 -31.02 -48.28
CA ASN A 2 31.58 -30.32 -48.00
C ASN A 2 30.42 -31.31 -48.19
N LYS A 3 29.61 -31.64 -47.19
CA LYS A 3 28.48 -30.78 -46.76
C LYS A 3 27.76 -31.31 -45.49
N LEU A 4 28.42 -32.06 -44.60
CA LEU A 4 27.71 -32.78 -43.52
C LEU A 4 28.00 -32.31 -42.08
N THR A 5 28.88 -31.35 -41.85
CA THR A 5 29.30 -30.94 -40.50
C THR A 5 28.85 -29.55 -40.07
N THR A 6 27.91 -28.91 -40.79
CA THR A 6 27.57 -27.48 -40.57
C THR A 6 26.14 -27.21 -40.08
N ILE A 7 25.37 -28.20 -39.64
CA ILE A 7 23.94 -28.01 -39.26
C ILE A 7 23.62 -28.60 -37.87
N THR A 8 24.50 -28.42 -36.88
CA THR A 8 24.18 -28.85 -35.50
C THR A 8 24.56 -27.84 -34.42
N LEU A 9 25.05 -26.65 -34.78
CA LEU A 9 25.53 -25.65 -33.82
C LEU A 9 24.68 -24.38 -33.74
N LEU A 10 23.38 -24.46 -34.06
CA LEU A 10 22.46 -23.31 -34.01
C LEU A 10 21.26 -23.51 -33.06
N ALA A 11 21.25 -24.59 -32.26
CA ALA A 11 20.06 -25.00 -31.48
C ALA A 11 20.20 -24.85 -29.95
N SER A 12 21.14 -24.05 -29.43
CA SER A 12 21.43 -24.04 -27.98
C SER A 12 21.25 -22.71 -27.26
N SER A 13 20.85 -21.63 -27.94
CA SER A 13 20.76 -20.29 -27.32
C SER A 13 19.34 -19.79 -27.04
N ALA A 14 18.30 -20.59 -27.28
CA ALA A 14 16.90 -20.14 -27.15
C ALA A 14 16.25 -20.37 -25.76
N LEU A 15 16.95 -20.96 -24.78
CA LEU A 15 16.32 -21.39 -23.51
C LEU A 15 16.53 -20.45 -22.31
N LEU A 16 17.12 -19.26 -22.48
CA LEU A 16 17.44 -18.37 -21.35
C LEU A 16 16.49 -17.17 -21.15
N PHE A 17 15.36 -17.07 -21.89
CA PHE A 17 14.41 -15.96 -21.74
C PHE A 17 13.07 -16.33 -21.10
N THR A 18 13.02 -17.33 -20.22
CA THR A 18 11.81 -17.65 -19.44
C THR A 18 11.86 -17.06 -18.03
N ALA A 19 12.10 -15.77 -17.88
CA ALA A 19 11.94 -15.11 -16.59
C ALA A 19 11.66 -13.62 -16.79
N CYS A 20 10.41 -13.27 -17.12
CA CYS A 20 9.73 -12.03 -16.70
C CYS A 20 8.30 -11.97 -17.28
N ALA A 21 7.55 -13.07 -17.21
CA ALA A 21 6.10 -13.05 -17.42
C ALA A 21 5.40 -13.54 -16.14
N SER A 22 5.83 -13.04 -14.98
CA SER A 22 4.94 -13.04 -13.82
C SER A 22 4.05 -11.82 -13.99
N ASN A 23 2.82 -12.05 -14.47
CA ASN A 23 1.76 -11.05 -14.40
C ASN A 23 1.81 -10.42 -13.00
N PRO A 24 2.00 -9.10 -12.86
CA PRO A 24 1.78 -8.49 -11.57
C PRO A 24 0.32 -8.78 -11.23
N THR A 25 0.09 -9.63 -10.23
CA THR A 25 -1.18 -9.65 -9.51
C THR A 25 -1.38 -8.21 -9.08
N GLN A 26 -2.26 -7.50 -9.79
CA GLN A 26 -2.41 -6.06 -9.70
C GLN A 26 -2.75 -5.69 -8.26
N THR A 27 -1.72 -5.38 -7.49
CA THR A 27 -1.87 -4.62 -6.25
C THR A 27 -1.73 -3.17 -6.68
N LEU A 28 -2.47 -2.26 -6.05
CA LEU A 28 -2.32 -0.82 -6.28
C LEU A 28 -0.98 -0.29 -5.74
N ALA A 29 0.04 -1.16 -5.60
CA ALA A 29 1.36 -0.79 -5.14
C ALA A 29 2.16 -0.15 -6.26
N ILE A 30 2.77 0.99 -5.95
CA ILE A 30 3.71 1.67 -6.84
C ILE A 30 5.09 1.11 -6.54
N GLN A 31 5.75 0.52 -7.54
CA GLN A 31 7.15 0.11 -7.39
C GLN A 31 8.03 1.37 -7.42
N LYS A 32 8.82 1.58 -6.37
CA LYS A 32 9.82 2.65 -6.27
C LYS A 32 11.20 2.12 -6.68
N ALA A 33 12.18 3.02 -6.69
CA ALA A 33 13.58 2.63 -6.87
C ALA A 33 14.01 1.62 -5.78
N ASP A 34 15.14 0.95 -6.02
CA ASP A 34 15.78 0.04 -5.06
C ASP A 34 14.92 -1.14 -4.60
N ASN A 35 14.01 -1.61 -5.46
CA ASN A 35 13.08 -2.72 -5.17
C ASN A 35 12.15 -2.46 -3.97
N GLN A 36 11.87 -1.19 -3.70
CA GLN A 36 10.86 -0.78 -2.74
C GLN A 36 9.49 -0.66 -3.40
N TYR A 37 8.45 -0.72 -2.59
CA TYR A 37 7.06 -0.62 -2.99
C TYR A 37 6.34 0.36 -2.08
N GLU A 38 5.40 1.09 -2.64
CA GLU A 38 4.56 2.02 -1.91
C GLU A 38 3.10 1.62 -2.05
N VAL A 39 2.38 1.54 -0.93
CA VAL A 39 0.93 1.31 -0.92
C VAL A 39 0.25 2.36 -0.08
N THR A 40 -0.99 2.65 -0.43
CA THR A 40 -1.86 3.53 0.34
C THR A 40 -3.05 2.74 0.87
N GLY A 41 -3.28 2.83 2.19
CA GLY A 41 -4.49 2.36 2.84
C GLY A 41 -5.35 3.54 3.30
N LEU A 42 -6.65 3.47 3.03
CA LEU A 42 -7.63 4.48 3.47
C LEU A 42 -8.45 3.91 4.62
N GLY A 43 -8.91 4.77 5.52
CA GLY A 43 -9.82 4.38 6.58
C GLY A 43 -10.54 5.57 7.20
N LYS A 44 -11.64 5.28 7.90
CA LYS A 44 -12.36 6.24 8.74
C LYS A 44 -11.59 6.68 9.99
N ASP A 45 -10.61 5.86 10.40
CA ASP A 45 -9.72 6.10 11.52
C ASP A 45 -8.29 5.64 11.15
N GLN A 46 -7.30 6.11 11.91
CA GLN A 46 -5.88 5.82 11.69
C GLN A 46 -5.56 4.31 11.71
N ILE A 47 -6.22 3.55 12.58
CA ILE A 47 -5.94 2.11 12.74
C ILE A 47 -6.46 1.34 11.53
N THR A 48 -7.66 1.66 11.06
CA THR A 48 -8.27 1.09 9.86
C THR A 48 -7.42 1.40 8.63
N ALA A 49 -6.99 2.66 8.45
CA ALA A 49 -6.13 3.06 7.33
C ALA A 49 -4.81 2.28 7.32
N LYS A 50 -4.16 2.14 8.49
CA LYS A 50 -2.93 1.39 8.65
C LYS A 50 -3.11 -0.12 8.37
N ASN A 51 -4.15 -0.74 8.90
CA ASN A 51 -4.43 -2.15 8.66
C ASN A 51 -4.72 -2.45 7.18
N ASN A 52 -5.40 -1.53 6.50
CA ASN A 52 -5.63 -1.62 5.06
C ASN A 52 -4.32 -1.50 4.27
N ALA A 53 -3.43 -0.59 4.65
CA ALA A 53 -2.11 -0.44 4.04
C ALA A 53 -1.23 -1.68 4.27
N ILE A 54 -1.21 -2.25 5.49
CA ILE A 54 -0.49 -3.49 5.82
C ILE A 54 -1.04 -4.67 5.02
N THR A 55 -2.36 -4.77 4.88
CA THR A 55 -3.00 -5.81 4.06
C THR A 55 -2.57 -5.69 2.59
N ALA A 56 -2.52 -4.46 2.06
CA ALA A 56 -2.02 -4.21 0.71
C ALA A 56 -0.54 -4.56 0.55
N ALA A 57 0.30 -4.25 1.55
CA ALA A 57 1.72 -4.59 1.55
C ALA A 57 1.94 -6.12 1.55
N ASN A 58 1.22 -6.85 2.42
CA ASN A 58 1.25 -8.31 2.46
C ASN A 58 0.80 -8.94 1.13
N LYS A 59 -0.26 -8.41 0.51
CA LYS A 59 -0.70 -8.87 -0.82
C LYS A 59 0.34 -8.59 -1.91
N THR A 60 1.06 -7.48 -1.81
CA THR A 60 2.11 -7.08 -2.76
C THR A 60 3.32 -8.01 -2.68
N CYS A 61 3.77 -8.36 -1.47
CA CYS A 61 4.84 -9.34 -1.32
C CYS A 61 4.37 -10.77 -1.62
N GLY A 62 3.12 -11.11 -1.30
CA GLY A 62 2.51 -12.40 -1.61
C GLY A 62 3.38 -13.55 -1.12
N LYS A 63 3.71 -14.49 -2.01
CA LYS A 63 4.58 -15.64 -1.71
C LYS A 63 6.08 -15.30 -1.71
N LYS A 64 6.47 -14.08 -2.09
CA LYS A 64 7.89 -13.68 -2.21
C LYS A 64 8.52 -13.36 -0.84
N GLY A 65 7.71 -13.22 0.21
CA GLY A 65 8.17 -13.00 1.57
C GLY A 65 7.31 -12.01 2.35
N ALA A 66 7.79 -11.60 3.52
CA ALA A 66 7.13 -10.61 4.37
C ALA A 66 7.52 -9.18 3.96
N PRO A 67 6.60 -8.20 4.07
CA PRO A 67 6.94 -6.79 3.90
C PRO A 67 7.84 -6.32 5.05
N VAL A 68 8.92 -5.63 4.71
CA VAL A 68 9.83 -4.95 5.64
C VAL A 68 9.62 -3.45 5.48
N LEU A 69 9.12 -2.81 6.54
CA LEU A 69 8.80 -1.39 6.55
C LEU A 69 10.07 -0.55 6.37
N VAL A 70 10.00 0.40 5.44
CA VAL A 70 11.03 1.43 5.24
C VAL A 70 10.53 2.78 5.74
N ASP A 71 9.30 3.14 5.40
CA ASP A 71 8.68 4.41 5.79
C ASP A 71 7.17 4.24 5.99
N GLU A 72 6.61 4.99 6.95
CA GLU A 72 5.18 5.05 7.23
C GLU A 72 4.77 6.51 7.43
N LYS A 73 3.76 6.94 6.67
CA LYS A 73 3.15 8.26 6.82
C LYS A 73 1.64 8.11 6.95
N THR A 74 1.05 8.68 8.00
CA THR A 74 -0.41 8.77 8.12
C THR A 74 -0.86 10.22 8.13
N GLU A 75 -1.83 10.55 7.29
CA GLU A 75 -2.42 11.88 7.19
C GLU A 75 -3.94 11.83 7.35
N TYR A 76 -4.49 12.85 8.01
CA TYR A 76 -5.93 13.11 8.00
C TYR A 76 -6.30 13.95 6.77
N HIS A 77 -7.27 13.51 5.98
CA HIS A 77 -7.84 14.12 4.79
C HIS A 77 -9.33 14.43 4.92
N GLY A 78 -9.91 14.28 6.11
CA GLY A 78 -11.32 14.58 6.32
C GLY A 78 -11.66 16.06 6.08
N SER A 79 -12.96 16.33 5.98
CA SER A 79 -13.54 17.61 5.53
C SER A 79 -13.16 18.83 6.38
N LEU A 80 -12.50 18.61 7.52
CA LEU A 80 -12.03 19.65 8.44
C LEU A 80 -10.51 19.90 8.34
N LYS A 81 -9.77 19.23 7.44
CA LYS A 81 -8.33 19.45 7.22
C LYS A 81 -8.09 20.91 6.83
N GLY A 82 -7.43 21.66 7.71
CA GLY A 82 -7.06 23.08 7.51
C GLY A 82 -8.12 24.12 7.89
N VAL A 83 -9.30 23.70 8.38
CA VAL A 83 -10.39 24.62 8.78
C VAL A 83 -10.43 24.85 10.31
N VAL A 84 -9.79 23.97 11.07
CA VAL A 84 -9.61 24.07 12.52
C VAL A 84 -8.16 23.78 12.86
N ASP A 85 -7.56 24.63 13.70
CA ASP A 85 -6.25 24.36 14.31
C ASP A 85 -6.29 23.01 15.06
N GLU A 86 -5.20 22.25 15.03
CA GLU A 86 -5.17 20.87 15.55
C GLU A 86 -5.59 20.78 17.03
N GLN A 87 -5.32 21.84 17.80
CA GLN A 87 -5.74 21.95 19.19
C GLN A 87 -7.25 22.18 19.31
N THR A 88 -7.85 22.92 18.38
CA THR A 88 -9.31 23.15 18.33
C THR A 88 -10.04 21.89 17.86
N GLY A 89 -9.50 21.16 16.88
CA GLY A 89 -10.04 19.88 16.42
C GLY A 89 -10.10 18.84 17.55
N LYS A 90 -9.01 18.70 18.33
CA LYS A 90 -8.97 17.79 19.49
C LYS A 90 -9.96 18.19 20.59
N MET A 91 -10.14 19.49 20.83
CA MET A 91 -11.08 20.00 21.83
C MET A 91 -12.55 19.83 21.42
N ILE A 92 -12.88 19.99 20.15
CA ILE A 92 -14.24 19.73 19.63
C ILE A 92 -14.55 18.23 19.69
N THR A 93 -13.61 17.35 19.33
CA THR A 93 -13.78 15.90 19.45
C THR A 93 -13.94 15.48 20.92
N ALA A 94 -13.18 16.07 21.84
CA ALA A 94 -13.32 15.83 23.28
C ALA A 94 -14.67 16.32 23.83
N ALA A 95 -15.15 17.49 23.38
CA ALA A 95 -16.45 18.03 23.77
C ALA A 95 -17.62 17.21 23.19
N ALA A 96 -17.48 16.70 21.96
CA ALA A 96 -18.43 15.77 21.35
C ALA A 96 -18.45 14.42 22.08
N GLY A 97 -17.33 13.95 22.65
CA GLY A 97 -17.27 12.75 23.48
C GLY A 97 -18.03 12.86 24.81
N VAL A 98 -18.19 14.07 25.36
CA VAL A 98 -18.85 14.31 26.65
C VAL A 98 -20.32 14.75 26.49
N LEU A 99 -20.68 15.44 25.39
CA LEU A 99 -22.06 15.87 25.11
C LEU A 99 -22.81 14.98 24.09
N GLY A 100 -22.10 14.12 23.35
CA GLY A 100 -22.66 13.27 22.30
C GLY A 100 -23.46 12.06 22.79
N SER A 101 -23.45 11.75 24.09
CA SER A 101 -24.25 10.65 24.66
C SER A 101 -25.73 10.99 24.85
N VAL A 102 -26.13 12.26 24.72
CA VAL A 102 -27.53 12.72 24.93
C VAL A 102 -28.22 13.15 23.63
N MET A 103 -27.50 13.38 22.53
CA MET A 103 -28.09 13.75 21.24
C MET A 103 -27.83 12.65 20.20
N GLY A 104 -28.81 11.76 20.03
CA GLY A 104 -28.83 10.66 19.05
C GLY A 104 -28.87 11.13 17.60
N LYS A 105 -27.82 11.82 17.12
CA LYS A 105 -27.59 12.07 15.70
C LYS A 105 -26.14 11.74 15.38
N ASN A 106 -25.95 10.69 14.58
CA ASN A 106 -24.76 10.45 13.79
C ASN A 106 -24.44 11.71 12.98
N TYR A 107 -23.60 12.60 13.51
CA TYR A 107 -22.86 13.56 12.70
C TYR A 107 -21.76 12.76 12.01
N GLY A 108 -22.14 12.08 10.92
CA GLY A 108 -21.24 11.32 10.05
C GLY A 108 -20.30 12.26 9.30
N ILE A 109 -19.38 12.88 10.03
CA ILE A 109 -18.30 13.69 9.49
C ILE A 109 -17.15 12.78 9.03
N GLU A 110 -16.94 11.65 9.70
CA GLU A 110 -15.92 10.67 9.35
C GLU A 110 -16.32 9.89 8.09
N LYS A 111 -15.59 10.10 7.00
CA LYS A 111 -15.67 9.25 5.80
C LYS A 111 -14.63 8.15 5.88
N ASP A 112 -14.86 7.04 5.18
CA ASP A 112 -13.90 5.93 5.08
C ASP A 112 -12.56 6.32 4.41
N THR A 113 -12.44 7.57 3.95
CA THR A 113 -11.25 8.15 3.31
C THR A 113 -10.59 9.25 4.15
N ASP A 114 -11.08 9.48 5.37
CA ASP A 114 -10.62 10.58 6.22
C ASP A 114 -9.19 10.39 6.71
N TYR A 115 -8.72 9.15 6.79
CA TYR A 115 -7.33 8.84 7.10
C TYR A 115 -6.70 8.11 5.93
N GLN A 116 -5.48 8.53 5.59
CA GLN A 116 -4.65 7.92 4.56
C GLN A 116 -3.32 7.51 5.18
N THR A 117 -3.01 6.22 5.17
CA THR A 117 -1.69 5.70 5.55
C THR A 117 -0.95 5.24 4.31
N THR A 118 0.21 5.84 4.04
CA THR A 118 1.14 5.43 2.99
C THR A 118 2.27 4.63 3.62
N LEU A 119 2.53 3.44 3.10
CA LEU A 119 3.65 2.59 3.53
C LEU A 119 4.63 2.44 2.37
N THR A 120 5.90 2.72 2.64
CA THR A 120 7.03 2.27 1.80
C THR A 120 7.64 1.04 2.42
N PHE A 121 7.81 -0.03 1.65
CA PHE A 121 8.34 -1.29 2.15
C PHE A 121 9.14 -2.02 1.07
N SER A 122 9.98 -2.97 1.50
CA SER A 122 10.60 -3.95 0.61
C SER A 122 10.04 -5.34 0.92
N CYS A 123 10.15 -6.30 0.00
CA CYS A 123 9.76 -7.68 0.26
C CYS A 123 11.00 -8.52 0.53
N LYS A 124 11.11 -9.10 1.73
CA LYS A 124 12.22 -9.95 2.11
C LYS A 124 11.77 -11.41 2.19
N ALA A 125 12.44 -12.28 1.46
CA ALA A 125 12.23 -13.73 1.57
C ALA A 125 12.36 -14.15 3.04
N SER A 126 11.34 -14.85 3.52
CA SER A 126 11.27 -15.39 4.88
C SER A 126 11.92 -16.77 4.93
#